data_AF-A0A8J4T495-F1
#
_entry.id   AF-A0A8J4T495-F1
#
_cell.length_a   1.000
_cell.length_b   1.000
_cell.length_c   1.000
_cell.angle_alpha   90.00
_cell.angle_beta   90.00
_cell.angle_gamma   90.00
#
_symmetry.space_group_name_H-M   'P 1'
#
loop_
_entity.id
_entity.type
_entity.pdbx_description
1 polymer ?
#
loop_
_entity_poly.entity_id
_entity_poly.type
_entity_poly.pdbx_seq_one_letter_code
_entity_poly.pdbx_strand_id
1 'polypeptide(L)' 'TPGLPEPELTTGDLIGPSDIAPTCRDPKSTAAVYLEKHGILRLFQKLTSDVALYRPEDPIQYMIDNVENIYRQMEYN' A
#
# COMPACT_ATOMS: atom_id res chain seq x y z
N THR A 1 -11.47 -17.88 60.08
CA THR A 1 -10.61 -18.92 59.48
C THR A 1 -9.46 -18.23 58.76
N PRO A 2 -8.21 -18.68 58.96
CA PRO A 2 -7.08 -18.23 58.16
C PRO A 2 -7.10 -18.93 56.80
N GLY A 3 -6.67 -18.22 55.74
CA GLY A 3 -6.23 -18.83 54.49
C GLY A 3 -7.22 -18.82 53.32
N LEU A 4 -6.96 -17.95 52.35
CA LEU A 4 -6.57 -18.39 51.01
C LEU A 4 -5.72 -17.27 50.37
N PRO A 5 -4.53 -17.54 49.82
CA PRO A 5 -3.84 -16.55 48.99
C PRO A 5 -4.69 -16.30 47.75
N GLU A 6 -4.89 -15.03 47.41
CA GLU A 6 -5.53 -14.64 46.16
C GLU A 6 -4.73 -15.26 44.99
N PRO A 7 -5.39 -15.86 43.98
CA PRO A 7 -4.67 -16.31 42.81
C PRO A 7 -4.11 -15.08 42.11
N GLU A 8 -2.78 -14.93 42.11
CA GLU A 8 -2.11 -13.97 41.23
C GLU A 8 -2.59 -14.26 39.81
N LEU A 9 -3.32 -13.31 39.22
CA LEU A 9 -3.60 -13.32 37.78
C LEU A 9 -2.25 -13.20 37.07
N THR A 10 -1.63 -14.35 36.80
CA THR A 10 -0.48 -14.39 35.90
C THR A 10 -0.99 -13.97 34.52
N THR A 11 -0.43 -12.89 34.00
CA THR A 11 -0.75 -12.28 32.69
C THR A 11 -0.49 -13.23 31.49
N GLY A 12 -0.27 -14.52 31.73
CA GLY A 12 0.11 -15.52 30.74
C GLY A 12 -1.04 -16.31 30.07
N ASP A 13 -2.27 -16.28 30.60
CA ASP A 13 -3.33 -17.22 30.16
C ASP A 13 -4.43 -16.64 29.24
N LEU A 14 -4.28 -15.42 28.71
CA LEU A 14 -5.27 -14.87 27.77
C LEU A 14 -4.92 -15.06 26.28
N ILE A 15 -3.91 -15.84 25.93
CA ILE A 15 -3.62 -16.18 24.53
C ILE A 15 -4.07 -17.61 24.25
N GLY A 16 -5.38 -17.84 24.27
CA GLY A 16 -5.95 -18.94 23.50
C GLY A 16 -5.67 -18.73 22.00
N PRO A 17 -5.64 -19.79 21.17
CA PRO A 17 -5.51 -19.66 19.73
C PRO A 17 -6.78 -19.02 19.19
N SER A 18 -6.89 -17.70 19.32
CA SER A 18 -7.87 -16.92 18.60
C SER A 18 -7.48 -17.07 17.14
N ASP A 19 -8.31 -17.80 16.39
CA ASP A 19 -8.50 -17.64 14.96
C ASP A 19 -8.73 -16.15 14.65
N ILE A 20 -7.65 -15.36 14.64
CA ILE A 20 -7.67 -13.99 14.13
C ILE A 20 -7.67 -14.14 12.62
N ALA A 21 -8.91 -14.26 12.12
CA ALA A 21 -9.32 -14.03 10.75
C ALA A 21 -8.46 -12.94 10.08
N PRO A 22 -8.18 -13.09 8.77
CA PRO A 22 -7.05 -12.50 8.10
C PRO A 22 -7.03 -11.00 8.32
N THR A 23 -5.87 -10.50 8.76
CA THR A 23 -5.46 -9.10 8.82
C THR A 23 -6.45 -8.18 8.12
N CYS A 24 -7.35 -7.56 8.88
CA CYS A 24 -8.19 -6.47 8.39
C CYS A 24 -7.24 -5.29 8.11
N ARG A 25 -6.52 -5.34 6.99
CA ARG A 25 -5.63 -4.26 6.57
C ARG A 25 -6.52 -3.06 6.29
N ASP A 26 -6.25 -1.96 6.96
CA ASP A 26 -6.92 -0.69 6.71
C ASP A 26 -6.97 -0.42 5.18
N PRO A 27 -8.11 0.02 4.63
CA PRO A 27 -8.26 0.22 3.19
C PRO A 27 -7.19 1.14 2.58
N LYS A 28 -6.70 2.14 3.31
CA LYS A 28 -5.63 3.04 2.84
C LYS A 28 -4.30 2.32 2.75
N SER A 29 -4.00 1.47 3.74
CA SER A 29 -2.78 0.64 3.71
C SER A 29 -2.81 -0.34 2.54
N THR A 30 -3.96 -0.95 2.25
CA THR A 30 -4.12 -1.83 1.10
C THR A 30 -3.94 -1.09 -0.22
N ALA A 31 -4.51 0.11 -0.37
CA ALA A 31 -4.33 0.95 -1.54
C ALA A 31 -2.86 1.38 -1.73
N ALA A 32 -2.18 1.81 -0.66
CA ALA A 32 -0.77 2.20 -0.73
C ALA A 32 0.12 1.05 -1.23
N VAL A 33 -0.05 -0.15 -0.66
CA VAL A 33 0.68 -1.36 -1.08
C VAL A 33 0.42 -1.69 -2.56
N TYR A 34 -0.83 -1.57 -3.01
CA TYR A 34 -1.17 -1.80 -4.42
C TYR A 34 -0.48 -0.80 -5.35
N LEU A 35 -0.58 0.50 -5.03
CA LEU A 35 0.02 1.57 -5.83
C LEU A 35 1.54 1.45 -5.92
N GLU A 36 2.19 1.08 -4.81
CA GLU A 36 3.63 0.89 -4.75
C GLU A 36 4.07 -0.36 -5.53
N LYS A 37 3.40 -1.50 -5.31
CA LYS A 37 3.67 -2.77 -6.02
C LYS A 37 3.60 -2.61 -7.54
N HIS A 38 2.62 -1.85 -8.02
CA HIS A 38 2.41 -1.64 -9.45
C HIS A 38 3.14 -0.40 -9.99
N GLY A 39 4.00 0.24 -9.19
CA GLY A 39 4.78 1.41 -9.63
C GLY A 39 3.93 2.62 -10.05
N ILE A 40 2.66 2.67 -9.66
CA ILE A 40 1.68 3.63 -10.17
C ILE A 40 2.07 5.07 -9.84
N LEU A 41 2.58 5.30 -8.62
CA LEU A 41 3.05 6.64 -8.23
C LEU A 41 4.23 7.11 -9.09
N ARG A 42 5.16 6.21 -9.41
CA ARG A 42 6.32 6.52 -10.26
C ARG A 42 5.91 6.80 -11.71
N LEU A 43 4.93 6.04 -12.22
CA LEU A 43 4.33 6.26 -13.52
C LEU A 43 3.72 7.66 -13.62
N PHE A 44 2.88 8.04 -12.66
CA PHE A 44 2.25 9.37 -12.65
C PHE A 44 3.26 10.51 -12.50
N GLN A 45 4.31 10.34 -11.68
CA GLN A 45 5.38 11.33 -11.55
C GLN A 45 6.09 11.58 -12.90
N LYS A 46 6.40 10.51 -13.64
CA LYS A 46 7.04 10.61 -14.94
C LYS A 46 6.12 11.27 -15.98
N LEU A 47 4.87 10.83 -16.09
CA LEU A 47 3.88 11.43 -16.99
C LEU A 47 3.70 12.93 -16.72
N THR A 48 3.57 13.30 -15.45
CA THR A 48 3.39 14.72 -15.06
C THR A 48 4.64 15.54 -15.42
N SER A 49 5.83 14.97 -15.22
CA SER A 49 7.09 15.62 -15.59
C SER A 49 7.21 15.82 -17.10
N ASP A 50 6.85 14.81 -17.88
CA ASP A 50 6.92 14.85 -19.35
C ASP A 50 5.92 15.88 -19.90
N VAL A 51 4.69 15.94 -19.37
CA VAL A 51 3.71 16.96 -19.76
C VAL A 51 4.17 18.37 -19.41
N ALA A 52 4.75 18.57 -18.22
CA ALA A 52 5.29 19.86 -17.82
C ALA A 52 6.47 20.30 -18.68
N LEU A 53 7.32 19.36 -19.12
CA LEU A 53 8.49 19.61 -19.96
C LEU A 53 8.10 19.91 -21.42
N TYR A 54 7.35 19.01 -22.04
CA TYR A 54 7.04 19.08 -23.47
C TYR A 54 5.87 20.01 -23.79
N ARG A 55 4.99 20.29 -22.81
CA ARG A 55 3.81 21.15 -22.95
C ARG A 55 3.03 20.86 -24.24
N PRO A 56 2.56 19.62 -24.44
CA PRO A 56 1.77 19.25 -25.61
C PRO A 56 0.48 20.08 -25.69
N GLU A 57 -0.02 20.27 -26.92
CA GLU A 57 -1.26 21.00 -27.16
C GLU A 57 -2.47 20.29 -26.52
N ASP A 58 -2.47 18.95 -26.54
CA ASP A 58 -3.42 18.11 -25.80
C ASP A 58 -2.67 17.23 -24.77
N PRO A 59 -2.61 17.66 -23.49
CA PRO A 59 -1.89 16.92 -22.46
C PRO A 59 -2.56 15.60 -22.06
N ILE A 60 -3.88 15.49 -22.18
CA ILE A 60 -4.58 14.25 -21.82
C ILE A 60 -4.33 13.20 -22.89
N GLN A 61 -4.46 13.57 -24.18
CA GLN A 61 -4.15 12.67 -25.27
C GLN A 61 -2.67 12.24 -25.25
N TYR A 62 -1.76 13.17 -24.99
CA TYR A 62 -0.34 12.83 -24.81
C TYR A 62 -0.12 11.77 -23.71
N MET A 63 -0.77 11.92 -22.55
CA MET A 63 -0.65 10.92 -21.48
C MET A 63 -1.17 9.55 -21.91
N ILE A 64 -2.32 9.50 -22.60
CA ILE A 64 -2.92 8.26 -23.12
C ILE A 64 -1.96 7.56 -24.10
N ASP A 65 -1.36 8.31 -25.01
CA ASP A 65 -0.47 7.75 -26.04
C ASP A 65 0.86 7.26 -25.47
N ASN A 66 1.32 7.84 -24.35
CA ASN A 66 2.65 7.59 -23.81
C ASN A 66 2.68 6.69 -22.56
N VAL A 67 1.54 6.47 -21.89
CA VAL A 67 1.47 5.71 -20.62
C VAL A 67 2.08 4.31 -20.73
N GLU A 68 1.79 3.57 -21.79
CA GLU A 68 2.29 2.20 -21.98
C GLU A 68 3.80 2.18 -22.24
N ASN A 69 4.29 3.10 -23.08
CA ASN A 69 5.72 3.20 -23.39
C ASN A 69 6.54 3.55 -22.14
N ILE A 70 6.06 4.52 -21.36
CA ILE A 70 6.70 4.93 -20.10
C ILE A 70 6.68 3.78 -19.10
N TYR A 71 5.56 3.06 -18.96
CA TYR A 71 5.46 1.91 -18.07
C TYR A 71 6.46 0.81 -18.45
N ARG A 72 6.56 0.47 -19.74
CA ARG A 72 7.55 -0.52 -20.23
C ARG A 72 8.98 -0.09 -19.92
N GLN A 73 9.33 1.17 -20.12
CA GLN A 73 10.67 1.68 -19.79
C GLN A 73 11.01 1.53 -18.31
N MET A 74 10.02 1.57 -17.41
CA MET A 74 10.23 1.36 -15.98
C MET A 74 10.45 -0.10 -15.61
N GLU A 75 9.94 -1.05 -16.39
CA GLU A 75 10.15 -2.50 -16.16
C GLU A 75 11.56 -2.97 -16.57
N TYR A 76 12.21 -2.26 -17.50
CA TYR A 76 13.55 -2.60 -18.01
C TYR A 76 14.71 -1.92 -17.27
N ASN A 77 14.43 -1.19 -16.19
CA ASN A 77 15.38 -0.27 -15.55
C ASN A 77 15.48 -0.44 -14.05
#